data_AF-J9FTC4-F1
#
_entry.id   AF-J9FTC4-F1
#
_cell.length_a   1.000
_cell.length_b   1.000
_cell.length_c   1.000
_cell.angle_alpha   90.00
_cell.angle_beta   90.00
_cell.angle_gamma   90.00
#
_symmetry.space_group_name_H-M   'P 1'
#
loop_
_entity.id
_entity.type
_entity.pdbx_description
1 polymer ?
#
loop_
_entity_poly.entity_id
_entity_poly.type
_entity_poly.pdbx_seq_one_letter_code
_entity_poly.pdbx_strand_id
1 'polypeptide(L)'
;YKMARNGKEVNIKPKELVIDEIELLSFDMPTIVIRVVCSKGTYIRALARDIGEALGSGGHLTALRRTRVGSVCVEDCHSVDDLTKILENEQIINPEEL
;
A
#
# COMPACT_ATOMS: atom_id res chain seq x y z
N TYR A 1 -15.11 -0.70 -7.31
CA TYR A 1 -14.96 0.70 -7.75
C TYR A 1 -16.17 1.20 -8.57
N LYS A 2 -16.58 0.54 -9.66
CA LYS A 2 -17.76 0.95 -10.46
C LYS A 2 -19.10 0.93 -9.70
N MET A 3 -19.34 -0.08 -8.85
CA MET A 3 -20.61 -0.23 -8.12
C MET A 3 -20.81 0.80 -6.99
N ALA A 4 -19.75 1.12 -6.24
CA ALA A 4 -19.81 2.07 -5.11
C ALA A 4 -20.07 3.53 -5.55
N ARG A 5 -19.71 3.90 -6.79
CA ARG A 5 -20.00 5.24 -7.34
C ARG A 5 -21.47 5.42 -7.73
N ASN A 6 -22.24 4.35 -7.89
CA ASN A 6 -23.66 4.39 -8.27
C ASN A 6 -24.61 4.37 -7.06
N GLY A 7 -24.12 4.64 -5.84
CA GLY A 7 -24.93 4.65 -4.63
C GLY A 7 -25.49 3.28 -4.21
N LYS A 8 -25.08 2.19 -4.87
CA LYS A 8 -25.46 0.84 -4.47
C LYS A 8 -24.57 0.40 -3.32
N GLU A 9 -25.17 0.11 -2.17
CA GLU A 9 -24.49 -0.54 -1.05
C GLU A 9 -23.88 -1.86 -1.54
N VAL A 10 -22.56 -1.92 -1.54
CA VAL A 10 -21.84 -3.15 -1.83
C VAL A 10 -21.63 -3.84 -0.50
N ASN A 11 -22.40 -4.90 -0.26
CA ASN A 11 -22.19 -5.76 0.91
C ASN A 11 -20.92 -6.59 0.68
N ILE A 12 -19.78 -6.07 1.15
CA ILE A 12 -18.50 -6.76 1.08
C ILE A 12 -18.46 -7.75 2.24
N LYS A 13 -18.48 -9.05 1.92
CA LYS A 13 -18.30 -10.09 2.95
C LYS A 13 -16.95 -9.88 3.66
N PRO A 14 -16.92 -9.91 5.00
CA PRO A 14 -15.68 -9.89 5.75
C PRO A 14 -14.77 -11.02 5.28
N LYS A 15 -13.48 -10.72 5.14
CA LYS A 15 -12.46 -11.71 4.78
C LYS A 15 -11.45 -11.78 5.90
N GLU A 16 -11.15 -13.00 6.35
CA GLU A 16 -10.06 -13.22 7.29
C GLU A 16 -8.73 -12.83 6.66
N LEU A 17 -7.94 -12.09 7.43
CA LEU A 17 -6.61 -11.63 7.09
C LEU A 17 -5.73 -11.73 8.34
N VAL A 18 -4.43 -11.56 8.14
CA VAL A 18 -3.45 -11.66 9.22
C VAL A 18 -2.63 -10.37 9.23
N ILE A 19 -2.54 -9.76 10.40
CA ILE A 19 -1.56 -8.71 10.70
C ILE A 19 -0.46 -9.42 11.49
N ASP A 20 0.68 -9.64 10.84
CA ASP A 20 1.83 -10.31 11.45
C ASP A 20 2.54 -9.37 12.44
N GLU A 21 2.55 -8.07 12.15
CA GLU A 21 3.19 -7.05 12.98
C GLU A 21 2.53 -5.69 12.79
N ILE A 22 2.40 -4.94 13.89
CA ILE A 22 1.99 -3.53 13.87
C ILE A 22 2.88 -2.76 14.85
N GLU A 23 3.48 -1.67 14.37
CA GLU A 23 4.40 -0.84 15.14
C GLU A 23 3.98 0.63 15.01
N LEU A 24 3.92 1.35 16.14
CA LEU A 24 3.72 2.79 16.17
C LEU A 24 5.06 3.50 15.96
N LEU A 25 5.20 4.21 14.85
CA LEU A 25 6.43 4.94 14.51
C LEU A 25 6.41 6.37 15.03
N SER A 26 5.25 7.04 14.96
CA SER A 26 5.08 8.37 15.54
C SER A 26 3.62 8.66 15.86
N PHE A 27 3.41 9.55 16.82
CA PHE A 27 2.10 10.03 17.26
C PHE A 27 2.20 11.53 17.51
N ASP A 28 1.70 12.31 16.57
CA ASP A 28 1.68 13.78 16.62
C ASP A 28 0.29 14.25 16.17
N MET A 29 -0.60 14.45 17.13
CA MET A 29 -2.02 14.64 16.85
C MET A 29 -2.26 15.82 15.88
N PRO A 30 -3.10 15.63 14.84
CA PRO A 30 -4.03 14.52 14.63
C PRO A 30 -3.45 13.33 13.83
N THR A 31 -2.13 13.22 13.69
CA THR A 31 -1.43 12.26 12.83
C THR A 31 -0.83 11.11 13.60
N ILE A 32 -1.04 9.89 13.10
CA ILE A 32 -0.40 8.66 13.57
C ILE A 32 0.32 8.02 12.40
N VAL A 33 1.58 7.63 12.59
CA VAL A 33 2.33 6.84 11.60
C VAL A 33 2.60 5.47 12.17
N ILE A 34 2.20 4.44 11.42
CA ILE A 34 2.40 3.04 11.80
C ILE A 34 3.13 2.28 10.69
N ARG A 35 3.90 1.27 11.08
CA ARG A 35 4.40 0.22 10.18
C ARG A 35 3.57 -1.03 10.39
N VAL A 36 3.21 -1.68 9.29
CA VAL A 36 2.37 -2.88 9.31
C VAL A 36 2.99 -3.96 8.43
N VAL A 37 3.11 -5.17 8.96
CA VAL A 37 3.36 -6.41 8.19
C VAL A 37 2.06 -7.19 8.16
N CYS A 38 1.58 -7.52 6.96
CA CYS A 38 0.27 -8.13 6.81
C CYS A 38 0.19 -9.06 5.60
N SER A 39 -0.80 -9.95 5.63
CA SER A 39 -1.08 -10.87 4.54
C SER A 39 -1.72 -10.17 3.33
N LYS A 40 -1.71 -10.86 2.18
CA LYS A 40 -2.27 -10.36 0.93
C LYS A 40 -3.76 -10.01 1.07
N GLY A 41 -4.17 -8.92 0.43
CA GLY A 41 -5.57 -8.48 0.43
C GLY A 41 -5.95 -7.61 1.62
N THR A 42 -5.02 -7.32 2.54
CA THR A 42 -5.23 -6.36 3.61
C THR A 42 -5.48 -4.96 3.03
N TYR A 43 -6.62 -4.38 3.39
CA TYR A 43 -6.99 -3.02 3.00
C TYR A 43 -6.51 -2.04 4.08
N ILE A 44 -5.33 -1.42 3.89
CA ILE A 44 -4.76 -0.48 4.88
C ILE A 44 -5.70 0.72 5.15
N ARG A 45 -6.52 1.11 4.18
CA ARG A 45 -7.56 2.13 4.38
C ARG A 45 -8.66 1.68 5.34
N ALA A 46 -9.04 0.41 5.32
CA ALA A 46 -9.99 -0.14 6.27
C ALA A 46 -9.35 -0.18 7.67
N LEU A 47 -8.11 -0.66 7.77
CA LEU A 47 -7.36 -0.66 9.03
C LEU A 47 -7.27 0.74 9.66
N ALA A 48 -7.00 1.79 8.88
CA ALA A 48 -6.95 3.16 9.38
C ALA A 48 -8.31 3.64 9.94
N ARG A 49 -9.42 3.28 9.27
CA ARG A 49 -10.78 3.56 9.77
C ARG A 49 -11.05 2.80 11.06
N ASP A 50 -10.77 1.50 11.07
CA ASP A 50 -11.06 0.62 12.21
C ASP A 50 -10.23 1.02 13.45
N ILE A 51 -8.98 1.48 13.27
CA ILE A 51 -8.17 2.09 14.34
C ILE A 51 -8.81 3.38 14.85
N GLY A 52 -9.26 4.26 13.95
CA GLY A 52 -9.96 5.49 14.34
C GLY A 52 -11.21 5.20 15.17
N GLU A 53 -12.07 4.29 14.67
CA GLU A 53 -13.29 3.87 15.34
C GLU A 53 -12.99 3.29 16.75
N ALA A 54 -11.97 2.45 16.87
CA ALA A 54 -11.53 1.89 18.14
C ALA A 54 -11.01 2.96 19.14
N LEU A 55 -10.41 4.05 18.63
CA LEU A 55 -9.98 5.20 19.43
C LEU A 55 -11.13 6.16 19.78
N GLY A 56 -12.35 5.91 19.28
CA GLY A 56 -13.49 6.80 19.47
C GLY A 56 -13.44 8.07 18.61
N SER A 57 -12.58 8.10 17.60
CA SER A 57 -12.48 9.18 16.61
C SER A 57 -12.76 8.67 15.19
N GLY A 58 -12.70 9.55 14.20
CA GLY A 58 -12.54 9.12 12.80
C GLY A 58 -11.08 8.79 12.52
N GLY A 59 -10.83 7.93 11.54
CA GLY A 59 -9.49 7.65 11.02
C GLY A 59 -9.54 7.48 9.51
N HIS A 60 -8.62 8.11 8.79
CA HIS A 60 -8.48 7.89 7.36
C HIS A 60 -7.01 7.93 6.95
N LEU A 61 -6.69 7.19 5.90
CA LEU A 61 -5.33 7.11 5.38
C LEU A 61 -5.01 8.38 4.59
N THR A 62 -3.99 9.12 5.00
CA THR A 62 -3.49 10.33 4.32
C THR A 62 -2.29 10.04 3.42
N ALA A 63 -1.43 9.11 3.83
CA ALA A 63 -0.26 8.67 3.07
C ALA A 63 -0.07 7.15 3.21
N LEU A 64 0.48 6.53 2.16
CA LEU A 64 0.83 5.11 2.17
C LEU A 64 2.08 4.89 1.32
N ARG A 65 3.07 4.22 1.90
CA ARG A 65 4.23 3.71 1.17
C ARG A 65 4.36 2.22 1.44
N ARG A 66 4.31 1.42 0.38
CA ARG A 66 4.60 -0.02 0.47
C ARG A 66 6.11 -0.21 0.35
N THR A 67 6.74 -0.63 1.43
CA THR A 67 8.20 -0.77 1.51
C THR A 67 8.71 -2.17 1.15
N ARG A 68 7.84 -3.19 1.12
CA ARG A 68 8.22 -4.57 0.80
C ARG A 68 7.06 -5.37 0.22
N VAL A 69 7.37 -6.29 -0.71
CA VAL A 69 6.45 -7.34 -1.20
C VAL A 69 7.21 -8.66 -1.23
N GLY A 70 6.85 -9.60 -0.35
CA GLY A 70 7.61 -10.84 -0.20
C GLY A 70 9.07 -10.54 0.15
N SER A 71 9.99 -11.02 -0.69
CA SER A 71 11.44 -10.81 -0.56
C SER A 71 11.94 -9.51 -1.19
N VAL A 72 11.11 -8.76 -1.92
CA VAL A 72 11.55 -7.55 -2.65
C VAL A 72 11.29 -6.32 -1.79
N CYS A 73 12.35 -5.58 -1.47
CA CYS A 73 12.26 -4.31 -0.76
C CYS A 73 12.18 -3.13 -1.75
N VAL A 74 11.63 -2.01 -1.29
CA VAL A 74 11.50 -0.80 -2.13
C VAL A 74 12.87 -0.19 -2.45
N GLU A 75 13.87 -0.45 -1.61
CA GLU A 75 15.26 -0.08 -1.84
C GLU A 75 15.89 -0.82 -3.03
N ASP A 76 15.34 -1.99 -3.41
CA ASP A 76 15.77 -2.77 -4.58
C ASP A 76 15.06 -2.33 -5.87
N CYS A 77 14.15 -1.36 -5.79
CA CYS A 77 13.32 -0.92 -6.90
C CYS A 77 13.85 0.37 -7.53
N HIS A 78 13.82 0.45 -8.85
CA HIS A 78 14.09 1.69 -9.59
C HIS A 78 12.83 2.54 -9.72
N SER A 79 12.99 3.87 -9.67
CA SER A 79 11.95 4.77 -10.16
C SER A 79 11.83 4.67 -11.67
N VAL A 80 10.68 5.09 -12.22
CA VAL A 80 10.47 5.15 -13.68
C VAL A 80 11.48 6.09 -14.34
N ASP A 81 11.82 7.19 -13.66
CA ASP A 81 12.80 8.17 -14.15
C ASP A 81 14.22 7.58 -14.20
N ASP A 82 14.61 6.84 -13.15
CA ASP A 82 15.92 6.17 -13.11
C ASP A 82 16.01 5.08 -14.17
N LEU A 83 14.92 4.31 -14.35
CA LEU A 83 14.84 3.29 -15.41
C LEU A 83 15.02 3.92 -16.79
N THR A 84 14.42 5.08 -17.05
CA THR A 84 14.53 5.77 -18.35
C THR A 84 15.98 6.14 -18.64
N LYS A 85 16.71 6.67 -17.66
CA LYS A 85 18.14 7.01 -17.80
C LYS A 85 19.02 5.78 -18.02
N ILE A 86 18.70 4.66 -17.38
CA ILE A 86 19.42 3.39 -17.59
C ILE A 86 19.23 2.95 -19.04
N LEU A 87 17.98 2.96 -19.53
CA LEU A 87 17.66 2.53 -20.90
C LEU A 87 18.28 3.42 -21.98
N GLU A 88 18.45 4.72 -21.73
CA GLU A 88 19.11 5.64 -22.67
C GLU A 88 20.61 5.33 -22.90
N ASN A 89 21.27 4.70 -21.92
CA ASN A 89 22.70 4.43 -21.95
C ASN A 89 23.06 2.97 -22.29
N GLU A 90 22.06 2.12 -22.48
CA GLU A 90 22.23 0.69 -22.76
C GLU A 90 21.86 0.37 -24.22
N GLN A 91 22.59 -0.56 -24.84
CA GLN A 91 22.16 -1.13 -26.12
C GLN A 91 20.99 -2.08 -25.88
N ILE A 92 19.77 -1.61 -26.14
CA ILE A 92 18.58 -2.46 -26.10
C ILE A 92 18.59 -3.34 -27.35
N ILE A 93 18.90 -4.63 -27.17
CA ILE A 93 18.72 -5.63 -28.23
C ILE A 93 17.27 -6.10 -28.17
N ASN A 94 16.53 -5.86 -29.25
CA ASN A 94 15.17 -6.40 -29.37
C ASN A 94 15.25 -7.93 -29.51
N PRO A 95 14.50 -8.73 -28.74
CA PRO A 95 14.53 -10.19 -28.87
C PRO A 95 14.23 -10.72 -30.28
N GLU A 96 13.57 -9.92 -31.13
CA GLU A 96 13.29 -10.25 -32.54
C GLU A 96 14.49 -10.03 -33.47
N GLU A 97 15.56 -9.39 -32.99
CA GLU A 97 16.82 -9.14 -33.72
C GLU A 97 17.93 -10.16 -33.40
N LEU A 98 17.58 -11.24 -32.68
CA LEU A 98 18.44 -12.41 -32.36
C LEU A 98 18.25 -13.55 -33.36
#